data_AF-A0A226M7J7-F1
#
_entry.id   AF-A0A226M7J7-F1
#
_cell.length_a   1.000
_cell.length_b   1.000
_cell.length_c   1.000
_cell.angle_alpha   90.00
_cell.angle_beta   90.00
_cell.angle_gamma   90.00
#
_symmetry.space_group_name_H-M   'P 1'
#
loop_
_entity.id
_entity.type
_entity.pdbx_description
1 polymer ?
#
loop_
_entity_poly.entity_id
_entity_poly.type
_entity_poly.pdbx_seq_one_letter_code
_entity_poly.pdbx_strand_id
1 'polypeptide(L)'
;EQLLERNGEDGWNQLLDMIQAELYARPDDTYLNIRLVALYRSSHRLRDAVLHCQEAEKKIPVESSLEWCSCVIKTYEEYLESVQDLESDKTNWRTVKRDHLLAYSSFVKMMLASRDVRECREALERHPGKVNTPPTPKILS
;
A
#
# COMPACT_ATOMS: atom_id res chain seq x y z
N GLU A 1 20.16 24.05 -16.16
CA GLU A 1 19.28 22.94 -15.72
C GLU A 1 19.68 22.33 -14.36
N GLN A 2 20.96 22.29 -13.96
CA GLN A 2 21.41 21.72 -12.66
C GLN A 2 20.96 22.44 -11.36
N LEU A 3 20.46 23.67 -11.44
CA LEU A 3 20.07 24.44 -10.25
C LEU A 3 18.63 24.15 -9.78
N LEU A 4 17.76 23.68 -10.68
CA LEU A 4 16.36 23.38 -10.34
C LEU A 4 16.23 22.03 -9.62
N GLU A 5 17.03 21.04 -10.01
CA GLU A 5 17.09 19.73 -9.36
C GLU A 5 17.62 19.83 -7.93
N ARG A 6 18.68 20.63 -7.71
CA ARG A 6 19.27 20.84 -6.37
C ARG A 6 18.29 21.46 -5.38
N ASN A 7 17.50 22.45 -5.81
CA ASN A 7 16.49 23.08 -4.95
C ASN A 7 15.33 22.13 -4.60
N GLY A 8 14.98 21.21 -5.51
CA GLY A 8 13.96 20.20 -5.26
C GLY A 8 14.43 19.11 -4.29
N GLU A 9 15.68 18.67 -4.43
CA GLU A 9 16.30 17.67 -3.55
C GLU A 9 16.50 18.21 -2.13
N ASP A 10 16.96 19.45 -1.98
CA ASP A 10 17.10 20.12 -0.68
C ASP A 10 15.74 20.24 0.05
N GLY A 11 14.68 20.61 -0.68
CA GLY A 11 13.32 20.69 -0.12
C GLY A 11 12.75 19.32 0.26
N TRP A 12 13.03 18.28 -0.54
CA TRP A 12 12.63 16.91 -0.23
C TRP A 12 13.33 16.38 1.02
N ASN A 13 14.64 16.58 1.14
CA ASN A 13 15.42 16.17 2.30
C ASN A 13 14.94 16.87 3.58
N GLN A 14 14.69 18.19 3.53
CA GLN A 14 14.15 18.93 4.67
C GLN A 14 12.77 18.42 5.12
N LEU A 15 11.89 18.11 4.16
CA LEU A 15 10.57 17.56 4.48
C LEU A 15 10.67 16.14 5.05
N LEU A 16 11.58 15.31 4.53
CA LEU A 16 11.88 13.99 5.06
C LEU A 16 12.33 14.07 6.51
N ASP A 17 13.37 14.87 6.78
CA ASP A 17 13.97 15.03 8.11
C ASP A 17 12.95 15.52 9.13
N MET A 18 12.12 16.49 8.75
CA MET A 18 11.05 17.02 9.60
C MET A 18 10.03 15.94 9.96
N ILE A 19 9.54 15.16 8.99
CA ILE A 19 8.55 14.10 9.25
C ILE A 19 9.17 13.00 10.10
N GLN A 20 10.42 12.60 9.83
CA GLN A 20 11.12 11.58 10.60
C GLN A 20 11.37 12.01 12.05
N ALA A 21 11.74 13.28 12.29
CA ALA A 21 11.91 13.82 13.64
C ALA A 21 10.60 13.80 14.44
N GLU A 22 9.48 14.17 13.81
CA GLU A 22 8.16 14.12 14.45
C GLU A 22 7.70 12.67 14.72
N LEU A 23 7.96 11.75 13.79
CA LEU A 23 7.68 10.31 13.99
C LEU A 23 8.56 9.68 15.06
N TYR A 24 9.77 10.18 15.28
CA TYR A 24 10.60 9.72 16.38
C TYR A 24 9.95 10.05 17.73
N ALA A 25 9.33 11.23 17.87
CA ALA A 25 8.60 11.62 19.07
C ALA A 25 7.25 10.90 19.20
N ARG A 26 6.58 10.59 18.07
CA ARG A 26 5.24 10.01 18.02
C ARG A 26 5.16 8.89 16.96
N PRO A 27 5.73 7.71 17.25
CA PRO A 27 5.89 6.66 16.24
C PRO A 27 4.58 5.99 15.83
N ASP A 28 3.54 6.13 16.65
CA ASP A 28 2.19 5.61 16.43
C ASP A 28 1.25 6.62 15.72
N ASP A 29 1.75 7.81 15.39
CA ASP A 29 0.97 8.82 14.65
C ASP A 29 0.73 8.35 13.21
N THR A 30 -0.49 7.85 12.99
CA THR A 30 -0.90 7.28 11.71
C THR A 30 -0.84 8.31 10.57
N TYR A 31 -1.13 9.58 10.84
CA TYR A 31 -1.11 10.62 9.81
C TYR A 31 0.31 10.92 9.35
N LEU A 32 1.27 11.00 10.28
CA LEU A 32 2.67 11.20 9.93
C LEU A 32 3.26 10.00 9.16
N ASN A 33 2.89 8.78 9.55
CA ASN A 33 3.31 7.56 8.81
C ASN A 33 2.77 7.60 7.36
N ILE A 34 1.48 7.92 7.16
CA ILE A 34 0.89 8.06 5.81
C ILE A 34 1.64 9.12 4.99
N ARG A 35 1.96 10.27 5.59
CA ARG A 35 2.70 11.33 4.90
C ARG A 35 4.10 10.89 4.49
N LEU A 36 4.80 10.15 5.33
CA LEU A 36 6.13 9.64 5.00
C LEU A 36 6.08 8.63 3.85
N VAL A 37 5.13 7.69 3.88
CA VAL A 37 4.89 6.76 2.78
C VAL A 37 4.60 7.49 1.47
N ALA A 38 3.72 8.50 1.50
CA ALA A 38 3.37 9.31 0.34
C ALA A 38 4.60 10.05 -0.23
N LEU A 39 5.47 10.56 0.64
CA LEU A 39 6.72 11.23 0.24
C LEU A 39 7.70 10.28 -0.45
N TYR A 40 7.84 9.04 0.03
CA TYR A 40 8.67 8.04 -0.64
C TYR A 40 8.11 7.65 -2.01
N ARG A 41 6.79 7.47 -2.11
CA ARG A 41 6.12 7.11 -3.36
C ARG A 41 6.23 8.21 -4.42
N SER A 42 6.05 9.48 -4.04
CA SER A 42 6.20 10.60 -4.99
C SER A 42 7.60 10.73 -5.58
N SER A 43 8.61 10.19 -4.89
CA SER A 43 10.01 10.20 -5.32
C SER A 43 10.48 8.87 -5.92
N HIS A 44 9.54 7.98 -6.27
CA HIS A 44 9.82 6.65 -6.84
C HIS A 44 10.69 5.76 -5.94
N ARG A 45 10.75 6.05 -4.64
CA ARG A 45 11.51 5.28 -3.63
C ARG A 45 10.64 4.17 -3.03
N LEU A 46 10.07 3.32 -3.88
CA LEU A 46 9.07 2.32 -3.47
C LEU A 46 9.60 1.32 -2.42
N ARG A 47 10.89 0.97 -2.47
CA ARG A 47 11.51 0.10 -1.45
C ARG A 47 11.48 0.71 -0.06
N ASP A 48 11.79 2.01 0.03
CA ASP A 48 11.79 2.71 1.31
C ASP A 48 10.36 2.87 1.84
N ALA A 49 9.39 3.08 0.96
CA ALA A 49 7.97 3.10 1.30
C ALA A 49 7.52 1.75 1.90
N VAL A 50 7.86 0.63 1.24
CA VAL A 50 7.56 -0.74 1.70
C VAL A 50 8.20 -1.00 3.06
N LEU A 51 9.50 -0.72 3.19
CA LEU A 51 10.24 -0.94 4.44
C LEU A 51 9.62 -0.13 5.59
N HIS A 52 9.25 1.12 5.32
CA HIS A 52 8.60 1.96 6.31
C HIS A 52 7.24 1.39 6.75
N CYS A 53 6.39 0.92 5.82
CA CYS A 53 5.14 0.25 6.17
C CYS A 53 5.37 -0.96 7.09
N GLN A 54 6.32 -1.84 6.74
CA GLN A 54 6.62 -3.05 7.52
C GLN A 54 7.14 -2.72 8.93
N GLU A 55 7.94 -1.67 9.08
CA GLU A 55 8.42 -1.22 10.40
C GLU A 55 7.33 -0.52 11.21
N ALA A 56 6.50 0.31 10.56
CA ALA A 56 5.38 0.98 11.21
C ALA A 56 4.33 -0.02 11.70
N GLU A 57 4.07 -1.09 10.94
CA GLU A 57 3.13 -2.16 11.31
C GLU A 57 3.46 -2.86 12.64
N LYS A 58 4.73 -2.85 13.07
CA LYS A 58 5.15 -3.39 14.38
C LYS A 58 4.62 -2.57 15.56
N LYS A 59 4.24 -1.31 15.31
CA LYS A 59 3.77 -0.34 16.32
C LYS A 59 2.31 0.02 16.11
N ILE A 60 1.88 0.12 14.85
CA ILE A 60 0.52 0.47 14.44
C ILE A 60 -0.04 -0.68 13.61
N PRO A 61 -0.99 -1.47 14.14
CA PRO A 61 -1.65 -2.50 13.35
C PRO A 61 -2.24 -1.91 12.06
N VAL A 62 -2.18 -2.64 10.95
CA VAL A 62 -2.75 -2.19 9.66
C VAL A 62 -4.26 -1.87 9.76
N GLU A 63 -4.93 -2.43 10.77
CA GLU A 63 -6.35 -2.23 11.07
C GLU A 63 -6.65 -0.96 11.91
N SER A 64 -5.63 -0.14 12.20
CA SER A 64 -5.78 1.08 13.02
C SER A 64 -6.70 2.12 12.40
N SER A 65 -6.71 2.23 11.07
CA SER A 65 -7.61 3.08 10.30
C SER A 65 -7.72 2.61 8.85
N LEU A 66 -8.83 2.96 8.18
CA LEU A 66 -9.01 2.64 6.76
C LEU A 66 -8.02 3.41 5.89
N GLU A 67 -7.66 4.63 6.27
CA GLU A 67 -6.69 5.47 5.58
C GLU A 67 -5.29 4.85 5.61
N TRP A 68 -4.87 4.34 6.78
CA TRP A 68 -3.60 3.64 6.92
C TRP A 68 -3.57 2.37 6.11
N CYS A 69 -4.62 1.54 6.28
CA CYS A 69 -4.76 0.29 5.57
C CYS A 69 -4.72 0.49 4.04
N SER A 70 -5.45 1.48 3.53
CA SER A 70 -5.43 1.84 2.11
C SER A 70 -4.06 2.34 1.63
N CYS A 71 -3.37 3.12 2.47
CA CYS A 71 -2.02 3.61 2.18
C CYS A 71 -1.03 2.45 2.00
N VAL A 72 -1.04 1.50 2.95
CA VAL A 72 -0.20 0.30 2.94
C VAL A 72 -0.48 -0.56 1.71
N ILE A 73 -1.76 -0.85 1.44
CA ILE A 73 -2.19 -1.66 0.27
C ILE A 73 -1.68 -1.08 -1.04
N LYS A 74 -1.92 0.23 -1.27
CA LYS A 74 -1.49 0.92 -2.50
C LYS A 74 0.03 0.92 -2.65
N THR A 75 0.76 1.04 -1.54
CA THR A 75 2.23 1.02 -1.55
C THR A 75 2.76 -0.35 -1.97
N TYR A 76 2.17 -1.42 -1.43
CA TYR A 76 2.55 -2.78 -1.82
C TYR A 76 2.14 -3.11 -3.26
N GLU A 77 0.96 -2.67 -3.72
CA GLU A 77 0.53 -2.81 -5.13
C GLU A 77 1.55 -2.18 -6.09
N GLU A 78 1.87 -0.91 -5.91
CA GLU A 78 2.82 -0.19 -6.78
C GLU A 78 4.21 -0.84 -6.76
N TYR A 79 4.69 -1.27 -5.59
CA TYR A 79 5.96 -1.99 -5.49
C TYR A 79 5.93 -3.31 -6.28
N LEU A 80 4.89 -4.13 -6.09
CA LEU A 80 4.78 -5.44 -6.74
C LEU A 80 4.68 -5.31 -8.26
N GLU A 81 3.97 -4.30 -8.75
CA GLU A 81 3.91 -3.96 -10.18
C GLU A 81 5.28 -3.53 -10.72
N SER A 82 6.05 -2.76 -9.94
CA SER A 82 7.38 -2.27 -10.36
C SER A 82 8.45 -3.37 -10.45
N VAL A 83 8.33 -4.46 -9.68
CA VAL A 83 9.36 -5.50 -9.58
C VAL A 83 8.97 -6.86 -10.20
N GLN A 84 7.83 -6.92 -10.89
CA GLN A 84 7.27 -8.18 -11.40
C GLN A 84 8.23 -8.98 -12.31
N ASP A 85 9.11 -8.28 -13.04
CA ASP A 85 10.04 -8.89 -14.01
C ASP A 85 11.51 -8.95 -13.52
N LEU A 86 11.78 -8.56 -12.27
CA LEU A 86 13.13 -8.48 -11.70
C LEU A 86 13.50 -9.74 -10.88
N GLU A 87 14.32 -10.63 -11.46
CA GLU A 87 14.81 -11.85 -10.83
C GLU A 87 15.51 -11.61 -9.47
N SER A 88 16.24 -10.50 -9.34
CA SER A 88 16.98 -10.10 -8.12
C SER A 88 16.07 -9.85 -6.93
N ASP A 89 14.79 -9.57 -7.16
CA ASP A 89 13.84 -9.17 -6.11
C ASP A 89 12.85 -10.24 -5.71
N LYS A 90 12.99 -11.48 -6.23
CA LYS A 90 12.03 -12.56 -5.97
C LYS A 90 11.78 -12.85 -4.49
N THR A 91 12.79 -12.74 -3.63
CA THR A 91 12.60 -12.97 -2.19
C THR A 91 11.79 -11.84 -1.55
N ASN A 92 12.15 -10.59 -1.82
CA ASN A 92 11.42 -9.43 -1.32
C ASN A 92 9.99 -9.38 -1.89
N TRP A 93 9.81 -9.70 -3.17
CA TRP A 93 8.51 -9.78 -3.82
C TRP A 93 7.58 -10.79 -3.13
N ARG A 94 8.06 -11.98 -2.77
CA ARG A 94 7.22 -12.97 -2.06
C ARG A 94 6.78 -12.48 -0.69
N THR A 95 7.70 -11.86 0.06
CA THR A 95 7.40 -11.28 1.38
C THR A 95 6.38 -10.16 1.25
N VAL A 96 6.61 -9.20 0.37
CA VAL A 96 5.69 -8.07 0.16
C VAL A 96 4.34 -8.54 -0.37
N LYS A 97 4.30 -9.56 -1.25
CA LYS A 97 3.05 -10.13 -1.74
C LYS A 97 2.23 -10.78 -0.63
N ARG A 98 2.89 -11.48 0.30
CA ARG A 98 2.21 -12.02 1.49
C ARG A 98 1.65 -10.89 2.35
N ASP A 99 2.46 -9.88 2.63
CA ASP A 99 2.05 -8.75 3.49
C ASP A 99 0.91 -7.95 2.84
N HIS A 100 0.93 -7.78 1.52
CA HIS A 100 -0.16 -7.21 0.74
C HIS A 100 -1.48 -7.97 0.89
N LEU A 101 -1.45 -9.30 0.77
CA LEU A 101 -2.65 -10.12 0.96
C LEU A 101 -3.21 -10.03 2.38
N LEU A 102 -2.34 -9.93 3.39
CA LEU A 102 -2.75 -9.73 4.78
C LEU A 102 -3.41 -8.36 4.97
N ALA A 103 -2.77 -7.29 4.48
CA ALA A 103 -3.34 -5.94 4.54
C ALA A 103 -4.69 -5.85 3.82
N TYR A 104 -4.82 -6.45 2.64
CA TYR A 104 -6.08 -6.51 1.90
C TYR A 104 -7.17 -7.29 2.66
N SER A 105 -6.80 -8.41 3.30
CA SER A 105 -7.74 -9.17 4.15
C SER A 105 -8.26 -8.32 5.31
N SER A 106 -7.36 -7.59 5.99
CA SER A 106 -7.70 -6.65 7.06
C SER A 106 -8.61 -5.53 6.56
N PHE A 107 -8.31 -4.93 5.41
CA PHE A 107 -9.15 -3.91 4.79
C PHE A 107 -10.56 -4.42 4.51
N VAL A 108 -10.69 -5.59 3.89
CA VAL A 108 -11.99 -6.22 3.62
C VAL A 108 -12.73 -6.47 4.93
N LYS A 109 -12.09 -7.02 5.97
CA LYS A 109 -12.74 -7.21 7.28
C LYS A 109 -13.25 -5.90 7.86
N MET A 110 -12.47 -4.82 7.83
CA MET A 110 -12.88 -3.50 8.33
C MET A 110 -14.04 -2.91 7.53
N MET A 111 -13.98 -3.01 6.20
CA MET A 111 -15.05 -2.59 5.29
C MET A 111 -16.33 -3.40 5.53
N LEU A 112 -16.20 -4.69 5.82
CA LEU A 112 -17.34 -5.57 6.10
C LEU A 112 -17.96 -5.29 7.47
N ALA A 113 -17.14 -4.96 8.48
CA ALA A 113 -17.60 -4.64 9.82
C ALA A 113 -18.27 -3.26 9.92
N SER A 114 -17.88 -2.33 9.05
CA SER A 114 -18.42 -0.97 9.02
C SER A 114 -19.68 -0.81 8.16
N ARG A 115 -20.04 -1.82 7.36
CA ARG A 115 -21.16 -1.79 6.42
C ARG A 115 -22.24 -2.80 6.77
N ASP A 116 -23.48 -2.51 6.40
CA ASP A 116 -24.54 -3.51 6.39
C ASP A 116 -24.15 -4.67 5.45
N VAL A 117 -24.46 -5.90 5.84
CA VAL A 117 -24.11 -7.14 5.13
C VAL A 117 -24.49 -7.12 3.63
N ARG A 118 -25.49 -6.32 3.24
CA ARG A 118 -25.87 -6.14 1.83
C ARG A 118 -24.89 -5.27 1.04
N GLU A 119 -24.44 -4.15 1.60
CA GLU A 119 -23.48 -3.23 0.96
C GLU A 119 -22.08 -3.83 0.84
N CYS A 120 -21.76 -4.70 1.80
CA CYS A 120 -20.59 -5.57 1.83
C CYS A 120 -20.48 -6.50 0.59
N ARG A 121 -21.58 -7.18 0.28
CA ARG A 121 -21.69 -8.11 -0.86
C ARG A 121 -21.47 -7.37 -2.18
N GLU A 122 -22.14 -6.24 -2.36
CA GLU A 122 -22.07 -5.43 -3.59
C GLU A 122 -20.68 -4.84 -3.85
N ALA A 123 -19.93 -4.51 -2.78
CA ALA A 123 -18.55 -4.01 -2.91
C ALA A 123 -17.56 -5.11 -3.32
N LEU A 124 -17.76 -6.32 -2.80
CA LEU A 124 -16.94 -7.49 -3.14
C LEU A 124 -17.18 -7.93 -4.60
N GLU A 125 -18.44 -7.92 -5.04
CA GLU A 125 -18.83 -8.24 -6.42
C GLU A 125 -18.39 -7.18 -7.44
N ARG A 126 -18.02 -5.98 -6.98
CA ARG A 126 -17.46 -4.90 -7.81
C ARG A 126 -15.95 -5.03 -8.03
N HIS A 127 -15.24 -5.79 -7.18
CA HIS A 127 -13.81 -6.09 -7.34
C HIS A 127 -13.53 -7.59 -7.59
N PRO A 128 -14.14 -8.23 -8.61
CA PRO A 128 -13.63 -9.50 -9.07
C PRO A 128 -12.37 -9.18 -9.87
N GLY A 129 -11.20 -9.54 -9.33
CA GLY A 129 -10.08 -9.91 -10.19
C GLY A 129 -10.63 -10.85 -11.26
N LYS A 130 -10.38 -10.54 -12.53
CA LYS A 130 -10.91 -11.24 -13.72
C LYS A 130 -10.65 -12.75 -13.61
N VAL A 131 -11.53 -13.48 -12.95
CA VAL A 131 -11.64 -14.93 -13.11
C VAL A 131 -12.41 -15.11 -14.41
N ASN A 132 -11.67 -15.41 -15.47
CA ASN A 132 -12.22 -15.83 -16.75
C ASN A 132 -13.24 -16.94 -16.50
N THR A 133 -14.52 -16.62 -16.61
CA THR A 133 -15.57 -17.62 -16.75
C THR A 133 -15.43 -18.21 -18.16
N PRO A 134 -15.21 -19.53 -18.31
CA PRO A 134 -15.21 -20.14 -19.63
C PRO A 134 -16.62 -20.04 -20.24
N PRO A 135 -16.75 -19.89 -21.57
CA PRO A 135 -18.05 -19.78 -22.20
C PRO A 135 -18.83 -21.10 -22.01
N THR A 136 -20.06 -20.96 -21.56
CA THR A 136 -21.03 -22.06 -21.49
C THR A 136 -21.25 -22.63 -22.89
N PRO A 137 -21.12 -23.97 -23.10
CA PRO A 137 -21.40 -24.57 -24.39
C PRO A 137 -22.88 -24.44 -24.70
N LYS A 138 -23.20 -23.87 -25.86
CA LYS A 138 -24.56 -23.90 -26.43
C LYS A 138 -24.92 -25.35 -26.72
N ILE A 139 -25.86 -25.91 -25.97
CA ILE A 139 -26.55 -27.14 -26.36
C ILE A 139 -27.50 -26.73 -27.49
N LEU A 140 -27.18 -27.16 -28.71
CA LEU A 140 -28.08 -27.10 -29.86
C LEU A 140 -29.26 -28.03 -29.59
N SER A 141 -30.46 -27.46 -29.45
CA SER A 141 -31.75 -28.15 -29.60
C SER A 141 -32.35 -27.82 -30.96
#